data_AF-A0A2W4ILT2-F1
#
_entry.id   AF-A0A2W4ILT2-F1
#
_cell.length_a   1.000
_cell.length_b   1.000
_cell.length_c   1.000
_cell.angle_alpha   90.00
_cell.angle_beta   90.00
_cell.angle_gamma   90.00
#
_symmetry.space_group_name_H-M   'P 1'
#
loop_
_entity.id
_entity.type
_entity.pdbx_description
1 polymer ?
#
loop_
_entity_poly.entity_id
_entity_poly.type
_entity_poly.pdbx_seq_one_letter_code
_entity_poly.pdbx_strand_id
1 'polypeptide(L)'
;MLKLEKINNFDFSEIEKLIDRNFSSLVGYVFSYDDNGYNETIFKEFLGLDLEEFENIEIFLKKANKSLKIKIKDFEKLIEKIISDKIYLGKAKNYILKNLQESLNFVKNLENIIKIEAQKIKKFNFKLEKTKLKKILEKIEKFEKTIYGENLSENQQYSLEIIDSLEKDFEENKEKLNQEEMCFMENTLRIFREKTGNIGKIYKEEKKIKNLKDPLDKQQEILDKEIERKDYIKIFELTLKILGINDIKVETDEKTGNLKVSPGKIHIPTNKNYDKLKIKKIIDLISHEIETHVITQKNNENLVGFIKPIGYTIKEEGVAGTFGMLASGKNLKEIIKPSRNVYQILFCELIGGLENLKTFLKINQKMFPESKINIPKKIERLKRGRDFEETGVNPKEKSYFLGRKKVVDKLSIGENFFHFFIGRNSFEMEDELAKIIKNNDKTFSIEIFKEKGIIFPLMIGEILKYKLLSKSEKNDGLFGGFLKYFCEKYGNLLNKLGINYKDFIKNYILSEKEENKKRIKEILEIFTK
;
A
#
# COMPACT_ATOMS: atom_id res chain seq x y z
N MET A 1 31.35 25.70 -12.13
CA MET A 1 30.39 25.26 -13.17
C MET A 1 30.82 23.90 -13.69
N LEU A 2 30.51 22.82 -12.95
CA LEU A 2 30.77 21.45 -13.41
C LEU A 2 29.62 21.02 -14.32
N LYS A 3 29.92 20.44 -15.49
CA LYS A 3 28.91 19.76 -16.31
C LYS A 3 28.56 18.45 -15.61
N LEU A 4 27.43 18.41 -14.93
CA LEU A 4 26.87 17.18 -14.37
C LEU A 4 26.65 16.16 -15.50
N GLU A 5 27.18 14.94 -15.31
CA GLU A 5 26.70 13.79 -16.07
C GLU A 5 25.23 13.58 -15.72
N LYS A 6 24.35 13.89 -16.67
CA LYS A 6 22.92 13.61 -16.51
C LYS A 6 22.71 12.11 -16.37
N ILE A 7 21.85 11.73 -15.42
CA ILE A 7 21.34 10.35 -15.24
C ILE A 7 20.47 9.90 -16.45
N ASN A 8 20.25 10.81 -17.42
CA ASN A 8 19.45 10.65 -18.63
C ASN A 8 20.08 9.79 -19.77
N ASN A 9 21.26 9.17 -19.56
CA ASN A 9 21.92 8.33 -20.58
C ASN A 9 21.57 6.83 -20.51
N PHE A 10 20.62 6.43 -19.66
CA PHE A 10 20.14 5.05 -19.56
C PHE A 10 18.95 4.82 -20.51
N ASP A 11 19.06 3.86 -21.44
CA ASP A 11 17.91 3.40 -22.24
C ASP A 11 17.05 2.44 -21.42
N PHE A 12 16.04 3.00 -20.75
CA PHE A 12 15.01 2.23 -20.04
C PHE A 12 13.98 1.59 -20.97
N SER A 13 13.98 1.87 -22.28
CA SER A 13 12.85 1.52 -23.15
C SER A 13 12.64 0.02 -23.34
N GLU A 14 13.68 -0.82 -23.21
CA GLU A 14 13.51 -2.28 -23.16
C GLU A 14 12.89 -2.76 -21.84
N ILE A 15 13.17 -2.06 -20.74
CA ILE A 15 12.64 -2.38 -19.41
C ILE A 15 11.18 -1.94 -19.30
N GLU A 16 10.85 -0.74 -19.78
CA GLU A 16 9.48 -0.19 -19.79
C GLU A 16 8.51 -0.97 -20.69
N LYS A 17 9.00 -1.56 -21.79
CA LYS A 17 8.22 -2.47 -22.66
C LYS A 17 7.84 -3.79 -21.97
N LEU A 18 8.54 -4.17 -20.90
CA LEU A 18 8.35 -5.46 -20.22
C LEU A 18 7.70 -5.29 -18.84
N ILE A 19 8.08 -4.24 -18.11
CA ILE A 19 7.46 -3.78 -16.86
C ILE A 19 6.38 -2.74 -17.21
N ASP A 20 5.47 -3.13 -18.09
CA ASP A 20 4.43 -2.27 -18.65
C ASP A 20 3.26 -2.04 -17.66
N ARG A 21 2.21 -1.37 -18.13
CA ARG A 21 0.97 -1.14 -17.35
C ARG A 21 0.24 -2.44 -16.98
N ASN A 22 0.35 -3.49 -17.79
CA ASN A 22 -0.43 -4.72 -17.65
C ASN A 22 0.26 -5.64 -16.63
N PHE A 23 1.57 -5.82 -16.75
CA PHE A 23 2.44 -6.37 -15.70
C PHE A 23 2.27 -5.59 -14.38
N SER A 24 2.23 -4.25 -14.46
CA SER A 24 1.99 -3.38 -13.30
C SER A 24 0.66 -3.63 -12.58
N SER A 25 -0.38 -4.10 -13.27
CA SER A 25 -1.66 -4.51 -12.66
C SER A 25 -1.55 -5.87 -11.95
N LEU A 26 -0.84 -6.83 -12.57
CA LEU A 26 -0.61 -8.17 -12.00
C LEU A 26 0.15 -8.12 -10.67
N VAL A 27 1.28 -7.41 -10.64
CA VAL A 27 2.14 -7.33 -9.43
C VAL A 27 1.48 -6.57 -8.27
N GLY A 28 0.45 -5.77 -8.58
CA GLY A 28 -0.42 -5.13 -7.60
C GLY A 28 -1.63 -5.98 -7.19
N TYR A 29 -1.76 -7.23 -7.68
CA TYR A 29 -2.94 -8.10 -7.54
C TYR A 29 -4.26 -7.35 -7.84
N VAL A 30 -4.25 -6.50 -8.87
CA VAL A 30 -5.41 -5.73 -9.34
C VAL A 30 -6.03 -6.47 -10.53
N PHE A 31 -6.65 -7.62 -10.26
CA PHE A 31 -7.35 -8.39 -11.29
C PHE A 31 -8.76 -7.83 -11.52
N SER A 32 -9.09 -7.55 -12.78
CA SER A 32 -10.48 -7.47 -13.26
C SER A 32 -11.02 -8.88 -13.53
N TYR A 33 -12.35 -9.01 -13.43
CA TYR A 33 -13.10 -10.22 -13.74
C TYR A 33 -14.33 -9.85 -14.56
N ASP A 34 -14.67 -10.68 -15.55
CA ASP A 34 -15.96 -10.61 -16.25
C ASP A 34 -17.05 -11.41 -15.50
N ASP A 35 -18.28 -11.40 -16.04
CA ASP A 35 -19.39 -12.17 -15.49
C ASP A 35 -19.23 -13.71 -15.62
N ASN A 36 -18.29 -14.20 -16.44
CA ASN A 36 -17.89 -15.61 -16.50
C ASN A 36 -16.88 -16.00 -15.40
N GLY A 37 -16.37 -15.05 -14.60
CA GLY A 37 -15.27 -15.29 -13.66
C GLY A 37 -13.89 -15.35 -14.34
N TYR A 38 -13.79 -14.86 -15.57
CA TYR A 38 -12.56 -14.78 -16.36
C TYR A 38 -11.65 -13.66 -15.87
N ASN A 39 -10.43 -14.00 -15.47
CA ASN A 39 -9.43 -13.03 -15.04
C ASN A 39 -8.81 -12.33 -16.25
N GLU A 40 -9.42 -11.24 -16.71
CA GLU A 40 -8.95 -10.50 -17.90
C GLU A 40 -7.51 -10.00 -17.72
N THR A 41 -7.13 -9.53 -16.52
CA THR A 41 -5.77 -9.01 -16.28
C THR A 41 -4.68 -10.06 -16.52
N ILE A 42 -4.92 -11.32 -16.12
CA ILE A 42 -4.00 -12.42 -16.42
C ILE A 42 -4.11 -12.84 -17.88
N PHE A 43 -5.32 -13.18 -18.33
CA PHE A 43 -5.49 -13.93 -19.57
C PHE A 43 -5.51 -13.03 -20.82
N LYS A 44 -6.23 -11.91 -20.75
CA LYS A 44 -6.38 -10.94 -21.85
C LYS A 44 -5.26 -9.91 -21.86
N GLU A 45 -5.14 -9.11 -20.79
CA GLU A 45 -4.20 -7.97 -20.76
C GLU A 45 -2.73 -8.41 -20.78
N PHE A 46 -2.36 -9.51 -20.12
CA PHE A 46 -0.95 -9.94 -20.03
C PHE A 46 -0.56 -11.10 -20.96
N LEU A 47 -1.43 -12.11 -21.14
CA LEU A 47 -1.13 -13.29 -21.96
C LEU A 47 -1.65 -13.21 -23.41
N GLY A 48 -2.48 -12.21 -23.74
CA GLY A 48 -3.00 -11.99 -25.09
C GLY A 48 -3.95 -13.09 -25.57
N LEU A 49 -4.88 -13.50 -24.71
CA LEU A 49 -5.90 -14.50 -25.00
C LEU A 49 -7.30 -13.90 -24.76
N ASP A 50 -8.25 -14.20 -25.63
CA ASP A 50 -9.66 -13.86 -25.44
C ASP A 50 -10.49 -15.12 -25.21
N LEU A 51 -11.36 -15.14 -24.18
CA LEU A 51 -12.10 -16.36 -23.76
C LEU A 51 -13.00 -16.93 -24.87
N GLU A 52 -13.45 -16.07 -25.79
CA GLU A 52 -14.31 -16.44 -26.90
C GLU A 52 -13.61 -17.40 -27.88
N GLU A 53 -12.29 -17.27 -28.09
CA GLU A 53 -11.49 -18.13 -28.97
C GLU A 53 -11.40 -19.61 -28.50
N PHE A 54 -11.82 -19.92 -27.27
CA PHE A 54 -11.55 -21.21 -26.63
C PHE A 54 -12.83 -21.92 -26.19
N GLU A 55 -13.14 -23.03 -26.85
CA GLU A 55 -14.18 -23.97 -26.42
C GLU A 55 -13.68 -24.94 -25.34
N ASN A 56 -12.38 -25.28 -25.36
CA ASN A 56 -11.80 -26.33 -24.52
C ASN A 56 -10.66 -25.80 -23.61
N ILE A 57 -10.74 -26.17 -22.34
CA ILE A 57 -9.81 -25.77 -21.28
C ILE A 57 -8.35 -26.22 -21.52
N GLU A 58 -8.12 -27.39 -22.11
CA GLU A 58 -6.77 -27.89 -22.39
C GLU A 58 -6.07 -27.03 -23.45
N ILE A 59 -6.80 -26.62 -24.48
CA ILE A 59 -6.30 -25.72 -25.54
C ILE A 59 -5.98 -24.35 -24.93
N PHE A 60 -6.89 -23.82 -24.12
CA PHE A 60 -6.71 -22.56 -23.38
C PHE A 60 -5.46 -22.60 -22.49
N LEU A 61 -5.33 -23.60 -21.60
CA LEU A 61 -4.17 -23.75 -20.72
C LEU A 61 -2.88 -24.00 -21.51
N LYS A 62 -2.92 -24.75 -22.62
CA LYS A 62 -1.76 -24.96 -23.50
C LYS A 62 -1.30 -23.65 -24.15
N LYS A 63 -2.23 -22.78 -24.56
CA LYS A 63 -1.91 -21.44 -25.07
C LYS A 63 -1.41 -20.50 -23.97
N ALA A 64 -2.07 -20.44 -22.80
CA ALA A 64 -1.62 -19.64 -21.66
C ALA A 64 -0.18 -19.98 -21.23
N ASN A 65 0.14 -21.27 -21.13
CA ASN A 65 1.50 -21.73 -20.84
C ASN A 65 2.51 -21.41 -21.96
N LYS A 66 2.08 -21.30 -23.23
CA LYS A 66 2.93 -20.85 -24.34
C LYS A 66 3.22 -19.34 -24.24
N SER A 67 2.19 -18.51 -24.05
CA SER A 67 2.35 -17.06 -23.87
C SER A 67 3.23 -16.73 -22.66
N LEU A 68 3.03 -17.43 -21.53
CA LEU A 68 3.83 -17.23 -20.33
C LEU A 68 5.31 -17.58 -20.57
N LYS A 69 5.60 -18.68 -21.29
CA LYS A 69 6.98 -19.07 -21.65
C LYS A 69 7.66 -18.09 -22.60
N ILE A 70 6.93 -17.28 -23.34
CA ILE A 70 7.50 -16.17 -24.13
C ILE A 70 7.89 -15.03 -23.18
N LYS A 71 6.95 -14.54 -22.36
CA LYS A 71 7.22 -13.49 -21.34
C LYS A 71 8.41 -13.84 -20.43
N ILE A 72 8.51 -15.08 -19.95
CA ILE A 72 9.64 -15.59 -19.15
C ILE A 72 10.97 -15.40 -19.88
N LYS A 73 11.05 -15.80 -21.15
CA LYS A 73 12.27 -15.66 -21.96
C LYS A 73 12.65 -14.21 -22.22
N ASP A 74 11.68 -13.30 -22.30
CA ASP A 74 11.96 -11.88 -22.53
C ASP A 74 12.53 -11.21 -21.27
N PHE A 75 12.07 -11.60 -20.07
CA PHE A 75 12.72 -11.26 -18.80
C PHE A 75 14.14 -11.83 -18.71
N GLU A 76 14.35 -13.09 -19.11
CA GLU A 76 15.67 -13.75 -19.06
C GLU A 76 16.68 -13.03 -19.97
N LYS A 77 16.33 -12.75 -21.24
CA LYS A 77 17.16 -11.96 -22.17
C LYS A 77 17.48 -10.56 -21.64
N LEU A 78 16.50 -9.88 -21.02
CA LEU A 78 16.70 -8.53 -20.49
C LEU A 78 17.69 -8.53 -19.33
N ILE A 79 17.59 -9.52 -18.43
CA ILE A 79 18.54 -9.73 -17.34
C ILE A 79 19.94 -10.05 -17.90
N GLU A 80 20.07 -10.91 -18.92
CA GLU A 80 21.34 -11.19 -19.59
C GLU A 80 21.98 -9.94 -20.22
N LYS A 81 21.18 -9.08 -20.90
CA LYS A 81 21.65 -7.81 -21.45
C LYS A 81 22.20 -6.87 -20.39
N ILE A 82 21.54 -6.78 -19.23
CA ILE A 82 21.95 -5.91 -18.13
C ILE A 82 23.17 -6.49 -17.40
N ILE A 83 23.23 -7.81 -17.18
CA ILE A 83 24.41 -8.47 -16.60
C ILE A 83 25.65 -8.21 -17.47
N SER A 84 25.51 -8.38 -18.80
CA SER A 84 26.57 -8.16 -19.79
C SER A 84 26.80 -6.70 -20.21
N ASP A 85 26.21 -5.73 -19.50
CA ASP A 85 26.32 -4.27 -19.74
C ASP A 85 25.98 -3.79 -21.16
N LYS A 86 25.26 -4.62 -21.94
CA LYS A 86 24.62 -4.22 -23.21
C LYS A 86 23.51 -3.19 -22.99
N ILE A 87 22.94 -3.18 -21.78
CA ILE A 87 22.15 -2.07 -21.23
C ILE A 87 22.90 -1.59 -19.99
N TYR A 88 23.62 -0.48 -20.12
CA TYR A 88 24.35 0.12 -19.01
C TYR A 88 23.39 0.86 -18.06
N LEU A 89 23.49 0.56 -16.76
CA LEU A 89 22.62 1.13 -15.71
C LEU A 89 23.41 1.77 -14.55
N GLY A 90 24.73 1.88 -14.67
CA GLY A 90 25.61 2.50 -13.66
C GLY A 90 25.31 2.04 -12.22
N LYS A 91 25.17 3.00 -11.30
CA LYS A 91 24.86 2.74 -9.87
C LYS A 91 23.51 2.05 -9.64
N ALA A 92 22.58 2.08 -10.60
CA ALA A 92 21.26 1.45 -10.46
C ALA A 92 21.24 -0.06 -10.78
N LYS A 93 22.28 -0.60 -11.43
CA LYS A 93 22.36 -1.98 -11.94
C LYS A 93 21.91 -3.03 -10.92
N ASN A 94 22.39 -2.96 -9.67
CA ASN A 94 22.07 -3.97 -8.64
C ASN A 94 20.60 -3.95 -8.21
N TYR A 95 20.03 -2.76 -7.97
CA TYR A 95 18.61 -2.61 -7.62
C TYR A 95 17.72 -3.15 -8.75
N ILE A 96 18.05 -2.78 -10.00
CA ILE A 96 17.28 -3.16 -11.18
C ILE A 96 17.38 -4.68 -11.44
N LEU A 97 18.57 -5.28 -11.26
CA LEU A 97 18.74 -6.73 -11.38
C LEU A 97 17.98 -7.51 -10.30
N LYS A 98 18.06 -7.13 -9.01
CA LYS A 98 17.24 -7.77 -7.95
C LYS A 98 15.76 -7.68 -8.30
N ASN A 99 15.31 -6.52 -8.78
CA ASN A 99 13.91 -6.30 -9.11
C ASN A 99 13.43 -7.10 -10.34
N LEU A 100 14.24 -7.22 -11.38
CA LEU A 100 13.94 -8.06 -12.54
C LEU A 100 13.97 -9.56 -12.19
N GLN A 101 14.80 -9.98 -11.25
CA GLN A 101 14.83 -11.36 -10.75
C GLN A 101 13.58 -11.69 -9.91
N GLU A 102 13.17 -10.78 -9.02
CA GLU A 102 11.87 -10.86 -8.31
C GLU A 102 10.70 -10.93 -9.31
N SER A 103 10.76 -10.09 -10.35
CA SER A 103 9.78 -10.05 -11.47
C SER A 103 9.68 -11.39 -12.20
N LEU A 104 10.82 -11.92 -12.65
CA LEU A 104 10.92 -13.21 -13.33
C LEU A 104 10.39 -14.37 -12.46
N ASN A 105 10.68 -14.36 -11.15
CA ASN A 105 10.24 -15.41 -10.24
C ASN A 105 8.71 -15.42 -10.04
N PHE A 106 8.06 -14.26 -9.99
CA PHE A 106 6.60 -14.18 -10.02
C PHE A 106 6.00 -14.65 -11.35
N VAL A 107 6.57 -14.24 -12.48
CA VAL A 107 6.07 -14.68 -13.80
C VAL A 107 6.23 -16.19 -13.95
N LYS A 108 7.28 -16.80 -13.37
CA LYS A 108 7.39 -18.26 -13.22
C LYS A 108 6.31 -18.85 -12.29
N ASN A 109 5.97 -18.18 -11.18
CA ASN A 109 4.87 -18.61 -10.31
C ASN A 109 3.46 -18.40 -10.90
N LEU A 110 3.28 -17.51 -11.89
CA LEU A 110 1.99 -17.34 -12.59
C LEU A 110 1.52 -18.65 -13.26
N GLU A 111 2.40 -19.59 -13.59
CA GLU A 111 2.02 -20.92 -14.09
C GLU A 111 1.15 -21.71 -13.08
N ASN A 112 1.32 -21.45 -11.79
CA ASN A 112 0.49 -22.01 -10.72
C ASN A 112 -0.84 -21.23 -10.61
N ILE A 113 -0.76 -19.89 -10.57
CA ILE A 113 -1.93 -19.00 -10.44
C ILE A 113 -2.90 -19.15 -11.62
N ILE A 114 -2.40 -19.27 -12.85
CA ILE A 114 -3.19 -19.54 -14.07
C ILE A 114 -4.11 -20.75 -13.90
N LYS A 115 -3.62 -21.84 -13.31
CA LYS A 115 -4.39 -23.07 -13.13
C LYS A 115 -5.47 -22.91 -12.07
N ILE A 116 -5.21 -22.12 -11.03
CA ILE A 116 -6.17 -21.76 -9.99
C ILE A 116 -7.29 -20.87 -10.54
N GLU A 117 -6.92 -19.79 -11.23
CA GLU A 117 -7.87 -18.82 -11.79
C GLU A 117 -8.70 -19.43 -12.93
N ALA A 118 -8.14 -20.38 -13.69
CA ALA A 118 -8.90 -21.11 -14.71
C ALA A 118 -10.06 -21.95 -14.15
N GLN A 119 -10.01 -22.41 -12.89
CA GLN A 119 -11.13 -23.09 -12.22
C GLN A 119 -12.31 -22.16 -11.87
N LYS A 120 -12.15 -20.85 -12.07
CA LYS A 120 -13.20 -19.85 -11.82
C LYS A 120 -14.00 -19.51 -13.08
N ILE A 121 -13.47 -19.89 -14.25
CA ILE A 121 -14.09 -19.64 -15.56
C ILE A 121 -15.30 -20.57 -15.72
N LYS A 122 -16.50 -20.02 -15.55
CA LYS A 122 -17.78 -20.77 -15.60
C LYS A 122 -17.92 -21.59 -16.90
N LYS A 123 -17.51 -21.02 -18.04
CA LYS A 123 -17.55 -21.63 -19.39
C LYS A 123 -16.95 -23.05 -19.45
N PHE A 124 -15.91 -23.33 -18.67
CA PHE A 124 -15.14 -24.58 -18.78
C PHE A 124 -15.51 -25.65 -17.76
N ASN A 125 -16.27 -25.33 -16.71
CA ASN A 125 -16.58 -26.22 -15.57
C ASN A 125 -15.34 -26.99 -15.02
N PHE A 126 -14.17 -26.35 -15.05
CA PHE A 126 -12.89 -27.01 -14.79
C PHE A 126 -12.57 -27.07 -13.29
N LYS A 127 -12.13 -28.25 -12.82
CA LYS A 127 -11.59 -28.46 -11.48
C LYS A 127 -10.32 -29.30 -11.49
N LEU A 128 -9.37 -28.93 -10.63
CA LEU A 128 -8.15 -29.68 -10.36
C LEU A 128 -8.44 -30.79 -9.35
N GLU A 129 -7.76 -31.94 -9.50
CA GLU A 129 -7.70 -32.95 -8.44
C GLU A 129 -7.15 -32.33 -7.15
N LYS A 130 -7.75 -32.64 -5.99
CA LYS A 130 -7.35 -32.08 -4.68
C LYS A 130 -5.85 -32.21 -4.38
N THR A 131 -5.23 -33.33 -4.78
CA THR A 131 -3.79 -33.59 -4.62
C THR A 131 -2.90 -32.73 -5.53
N LYS A 132 -3.39 -32.36 -6.72
CA LYS A 132 -2.73 -31.41 -7.63
C LYS A 132 -2.94 -29.98 -7.16
N LEU A 133 -4.16 -29.63 -6.74
CA LEU A 133 -4.54 -28.34 -6.17
C LEU A 133 -3.68 -27.97 -4.96
N LYS A 134 -3.57 -28.87 -3.96
CA LYS A 134 -2.73 -28.64 -2.78
C LYS A 134 -1.27 -28.36 -3.14
N LYS A 135 -0.67 -29.17 -4.02
CA LYS A 135 0.72 -28.98 -4.51
C LYS A 135 0.94 -27.71 -5.34
N ILE A 136 -0.13 -27.11 -5.87
CA ILE A 136 -0.10 -25.81 -6.56
C ILE A 136 -0.17 -24.67 -5.54
N LEU A 137 -1.05 -24.77 -4.54
CA LEU A 137 -1.15 -23.80 -3.45
C LEU A 137 0.13 -23.74 -2.61
N GLU A 138 0.70 -24.88 -2.21
CA GLU A 138 1.99 -24.98 -1.48
C GLU A 138 3.14 -24.23 -2.20
N LYS A 139 3.16 -24.25 -3.54
CA LYS A 139 4.14 -23.51 -4.35
C LYS A 139 3.88 -22.01 -4.36
N ILE A 140 2.62 -21.61 -4.50
CA ILE A 140 2.21 -20.20 -4.48
C ILE A 140 2.54 -19.59 -3.12
N GLU A 141 2.13 -20.24 -2.03
CA GLU A 141 2.41 -19.79 -0.65
C GLU A 141 3.91 -19.72 -0.36
N LYS A 142 4.70 -20.72 -0.80
CA LYS A 142 6.17 -20.68 -0.64
C LYS A 142 6.80 -19.49 -1.37
N PHE A 143 6.42 -19.22 -2.62
CA PHE A 143 6.91 -18.06 -3.37
C PHE A 143 6.49 -16.74 -2.70
N GLU A 144 5.22 -16.62 -2.35
CA GLU A 144 4.68 -15.40 -1.75
C GLU A 144 5.24 -15.15 -0.35
N LYS A 145 5.59 -16.18 0.42
CA LYS A 145 6.25 -16.02 1.72
C LYS A 145 7.64 -15.39 1.59
N THR A 146 8.35 -15.62 0.48
CA THR A 146 9.62 -14.94 0.19
C THR A 146 9.44 -13.44 -0.11
N ILE A 147 8.35 -13.05 -0.77
CA ILE A 147 8.11 -11.66 -1.23
C ILE A 147 7.32 -10.84 -0.20
N TYR A 148 6.25 -11.43 0.34
CA TYR A 148 5.24 -10.80 1.18
C TYR A 148 5.34 -11.23 2.66
N GLY A 149 6.29 -12.10 3.01
CA GLY A 149 6.46 -12.61 4.37
C GLY A 149 5.35 -13.56 4.83
N GLU A 150 5.41 -13.91 6.11
CA GLU A 150 4.54 -14.90 6.78
C GLU A 150 3.05 -14.52 6.70
N ASN A 151 2.16 -15.51 6.80
CA ASN A 151 0.72 -15.29 6.98
C ASN A 151 0.41 -14.77 8.39
N LEU A 152 -0.77 -14.20 8.62
CA LEU A 152 -1.17 -13.78 9.97
C LEU A 152 -1.29 -15.02 10.88
N SER A 153 -1.84 -16.10 10.33
CA SER A 153 -1.94 -17.45 10.91
C SER A 153 -0.61 -18.15 11.19
N GLU A 154 0.54 -17.58 10.84
CA GLU A 154 1.87 -18.10 11.19
C GLU A 154 2.53 -17.36 12.36
N ASN A 155 1.95 -16.23 12.77
CA ASN A 155 2.41 -15.44 13.92
C ASN A 155 1.39 -15.54 15.05
N GLN A 156 1.75 -16.22 16.13
CA GLN A 156 0.82 -16.47 17.25
C GLN A 156 0.36 -15.17 17.91
N GLN A 157 1.26 -14.20 18.12
CA GLN A 157 0.90 -12.91 18.72
C GLN A 157 -0.11 -12.17 17.85
N TYR A 158 0.15 -12.03 16.55
CA TYR A 158 -0.76 -11.32 15.65
C TYR A 158 -2.12 -12.04 15.60
N SER A 159 -2.13 -13.36 15.47
CA SER A 159 -3.37 -14.15 15.49
C SER A 159 -4.15 -13.94 16.79
N LEU A 160 -3.50 -14.02 17.96
CA LEU A 160 -4.16 -13.77 19.26
C LEU A 160 -4.70 -12.34 19.36
N GLU A 161 -3.92 -11.29 19.03
CA GLU A 161 -4.41 -9.90 19.01
C GLU A 161 -5.66 -9.74 18.13
N ILE A 162 -5.67 -10.36 16.95
CA ILE A 162 -6.80 -10.33 16.01
C ILE A 162 -8.02 -11.06 16.56
N ILE A 163 -7.83 -12.19 17.25
CA ILE A 163 -8.90 -12.96 17.87
C ILE A 163 -9.47 -12.21 19.08
N ASP A 164 -8.64 -11.73 20.00
CA ASP A 164 -9.06 -10.95 21.18
C ASP A 164 -9.92 -9.73 20.75
N SER A 165 -9.53 -9.07 19.66
CA SER A 165 -10.27 -7.95 19.08
C SER A 165 -11.58 -8.38 18.41
N LEU A 166 -11.65 -9.57 17.81
CA LEU A 166 -12.88 -10.11 17.21
C LEU A 166 -13.86 -10.66 18.26
N GLU A 167 -13.37 -11.32 19.29
CA GLU A 167 -14.17 -11.78 20.43
C GLU A 167 -14.83 -10.59 21.12
N LYS A 168 -14.06 -9.52 21.37
CA LYS A 168 -14.60 -8.27 21.90
C LYS A 168 -15.65 -7.68 20.95
N ASP A 169 -15.33 -7.50 19.68
CA ASP A 169 -16.25 -6.93 18.70
C ASP A 169 -17.54 -7.78 18.55
N PHE A 170 -17.45 -9.11 18.72
CA PHE A 170 -18.59 -10.02 18.72
C PHE A 170 -19.48 -9.83 19.95
N GLU A 171 -18.90 -9.81 21.14
CA GLU A 171 -19.62 -9.57 22.40
C GLU A 171 -20.32 -8.20 22.45
N GLU A 172 -19.70 -7.15 21.90
CA GLU A 172 -20.30 -5.80 21.80
C GLU A 172 -21.41 -5.68 20.73
N ASN A 173 -21.72 -6.74 19.96
CA ASN A 173 -22.66 -6.68 18.82
C ASN A 173 -23.59 -7.92 18.68
N LYS A 174 -23.57 -8.86 19.64
CA LYS A 174 -24.22 -10.18 19.49
C LYS A 174 -25.75 -10.12 19.44
N GLU A 175 -26.38 -9.10 20.04
CA GLU A 175 -27.84 -8.90 19.97
C GLU A 175 -28.37 -8.60 18.55
N LYS A 176 -27.48 -8.34 17.59
CA LYS A 176 -27.79 -8.12 16.17
C LYS A 176 -27.83 -9.40 15.34
N LEU A 177 -27.53 -10.55 15.94
CA LEU A 177 -27.34 -11.84 15.27
C LEU A 177 -28.40 -12.85 15.69
N ASN A 178 -28.76 -13.77 14.80
CA ASN A 178 -29.63 -14.90 15.16
C ASN A 178 -28.83 -16.04 15.85
N GLN A 179 -29.50 -17.07 16.36
CA GLN A 179 -28.85 -18.18 17.07
C GLN A 179 -27.85 -18.96 16.20
N GLU A 180 -28.14 -19.14 14.91
CA GLU A 180 -27.25 -19.82 13.96
C GLU A 180 -25.98 -18.99 13.71
N GLU A 181 -26.11 -17.67 13.59
CA GLU A 181 -25.02 -16.73 13.37
C GLU A 181 -24.14 -16.57 14.62
N MET A 182 -24.72 -16.57 15.82
CA MET A 182 -23.97 -16.61 17.08
C MET A 182 -23.18 -17.92 17.19
N CYS A 183 -23.84 -19.08 17.01
CA CYS A 183 -23.17 -20.39 17.06
C CYS A 183 -22.05 -20.52 15.99
N PHE A 184 -22.26 -19.98 14.78
CA PHE A 184 -21.24 -19.92 13.74
C PHE A 184 -20.03 -19.08 14.16
N MET A 185 -20.25 -17.94 14.83
CA MET A 185 -19.17 -17.09 15.34
C MET A 185 -18.42 -17.73 16.51
N GLU A 186 -19.13 -18.28 17.49
CA GLU A 186 -18.53 -19.03 18.62
C GLU A 186 -17.64 -20.18 18.11
N ASN A 187 -18.14 -20.96 17.13
CA ASN A 187 -17.38 -22.03 16.52
C ASN A 187 -16.21 -21.51 15.66
N THR A 188 -16.36 -20.38 14.97
CA THR A 188 -15.27 -19.70 14.23
C THR A 188 -14.16 -19.27 15.18
N LEU A 189 -14.50 -18.64 16.29
CA LEU A 189 -13.58 -18.18 17.34
C LEU A 189 -12.88 -19.37 18.01
N ARG A 190 -13.61 -20.44 18.33
CA ARG A 190 -13.03 -21.70 18.83
C ARG A 190 -12.00 -22.27 17.85
N ILE A 191 -12.33 -22.39 16.56
CA ILE A 191 -11.41 -22.89 15.53
C ILE A 191 -10.18 -21.97 15.39
N PHE A 192 -10.36 -20.66 15.50
CA PHE A 192 -9.24 -19.71 15.50
C PHE A 192 -8.31 -19.93 16.70
N ARG A 193 -8.85 -20.06 17.92
CA ARG A 193 -8.08 -20.34 19.14
C ARG A 193 -7.38 -21.70 19.06
N GLU A 194 -8.06 -22.76 18.62
CA GLU A 194 -7.50 -24.11 18.45
C GLU A 194 -6.32 -24.13 17.47
N LYS A 195 -6.47 -23.50 16.30
CA LYS A 195 -5.37 -23.44 15.31
C LYS A 195 -4.23 -22.52 15.76
N THR A 196 -4.55 -21.44 16.50
CA THR A 196 -3.54 -20.48 17.00
C THR A 196 -2.74 -21.02 18.19
N GLY A 197 -3.36 -21.77 19.09
CA GLY A 197 -2.69 -22.37 20.26
C GLY A 197 -1.56 -23.34 19.88
N ASN A 198 -1.65 -23.96 18.70
CA ASN A 198 -0.64 -24.87 18.15
C ASN A 198 0.55 -24.17 17.45
N ILE A 199 0.56 -22.83 17.36
CA ILE A 199 1.67 -22.08 16.72
C ILE A 199 2.80 -21.85 17.73
N GLY A 200 3.88 -22.63 17.66
CA GLY A 200 5.03 -22.53 18.57
C GLY A 200 5.89 -21.24 18.49
N LYS A 201 5.48 -20.22 17.72
CA LYS A 201 6.19 -18.94 17.56
C LYS A 201 5.56 -17.81 18.40
N ILE A 202 6.04 -17.65 19.64
CA ILE A 202 5.80 -16.44 20.44
C ILE A 202 6.87 -15.40 20.11
N TYR A 203 6.52 -14.35 19.36
CA TYR A 203 7.37 -13.17 19.19
C TYR A 203 7.27 -12.27 20.44
N LYS A 204 8.03 -12.61 21.48
CA LYS A 204 7.96 -11.92 22.77
C LYS A 204 8.78 -10.62 22.77
N GLU A 205 8.14 -9.49 22.47
CA GLU A 205 8.29 -8.25 23.24
C GLU A 205 7.23 -7.21 22.86
N GLU A 206 6.38 -6.81 23.82
CA GLU A 206 5.68 -5.53 23.71
C GLU A 206 6.71 -4.39 23.85
N LYS A 207 7.29 -3.96 22.73
CA LYS A 207 8.03 -2.69 22.69
C LYS A 207 7.14 -1.60 23.30
N LYS A 208 7.65 -0.88 24.31
CA LYS A 208 6.94 0.23 24.95
C LYS A 208 6.83 1.44 24.00
N ILE A 209 5.97 1.32 23.00
CA ILE A 209 5.51 2.40 22.13
C ILE A 209 4.96 3.49 23.05
N LYS A 210 5.71 4.60 23.16
CA LYS A 210 5.23 5.79 23.90
C LYS A 210 4.01 6.32 23.15
N ASN A 211 2.89 6.48 23.85
CA ASN A 211 1.71 7.11 23.27
C ASN A 211 2.07 8.54 22.87
N LEU A 212 2.01 8.83 21.57
CA LEU A 212 2.02 10.20 21.08
C LEU A 212 0.64 10.78 21.39
N LYS A 213 0.50 11.51 22.50
CA LYS A 213 -0.68 12.35 22.72
C LYS A 213 -0.65 13.46 21.66
N ASP A 214 -1.79 13.76 21.04
CA ASP A 214 -1.91 14.97 20.24
C ASP A 214 -2.30 16.11 21.18
N PRO A 215 -1.46 17.13 21.43
CA PRO A 215 -1.76 18.20 22.39
C PRO A 215 -2.86 19.19 21.92
N LEU A 216 -3.58 18.85 20.86
CA LEU A 216 -4.57 19.68 20.17
C LEU A 216 -6.01 19.17 20.31
N ASP A 217 -6.34 18.51 21.43
CA ASP A 217 -7.68 17.96 21.73
C ASP A 217 -8.84 19.01 21.72
N LYS A 218 -8.55 20.30 21.55
CA LYS A 218 -9.54 21.38 21.51
C LYS A 218 -9.91 21.73 20.06
N GLN A 219 -11.22 21.86 19.81
CA GLN A 219 -11.83 22.26 18.52
C GLN A 219 -11.83 21.19 17.41
N GLN A 220 -11.86 19.91 17.77
CA GLN A 220 -11.89 18.79 16.83
C GLN A 220 -13.05 18.86 15.80
N GLU A 221 -14.16 19.52 16.15
CA GLU A 221 -15.33 19.77 15.28
C GLU A 221 -14.96 20.41 13.93
N ILE A 222 -13.94 21.28 13.88
CA ILE A 222 -13.52 21.89 12.60
C ILE A 222 -13.04 20.83 11.60
N LEU A 223 -12.50 19.71 12.08
CA LEU A 223 -12.04 18.62 11.21
C LEU A 223 -13.18 17.74 10.68
N ASP A 224 -14.40 17.92 11.22
CA ASP A 224 -15.63 17.26 10.75
C ASP A 224 -16.46 18.13 9.79
N LYS A 225 -16.08 19.39 9.53
CA LYS A 225 -16.60 20.18 8.40
C LYS A 225 -16.43 19.42 7.08
N GLU A 226 -17.40 19.57 6.18
CA GLU A 226 -17.37 19.00 4.83
C GLU A 226 -17.00 20.05 3.77
N ILE A 227 -16.16 19.66 2.81
CA ILE A 227 -15.67 20.48 1.71
C ILE A 227 -16.10 19.86 0.37
N GLU A 228 -16.61 20.67 -0.55
CA GLU A 228 -17.09 20.24 -1.87
C GLU A 228 -15.95 19.69 -2.76
N ARG A 229 -16.28 18.78 -3.70
CA ARG A 229 -15.34 18.16 -4.65
C ARG A 229 -14.41 19.15 -5.34
N LYS A 230 -14.95 20.25 -5.87
CA LYS A 230 -14.17 21.29 -6.58
C LYS A 230 -13.08 21.92 -5.69
N ASP A 231 -13.39 22.10 -4.40
CA ASP A 231 -12.56 22.83 -3.47
C ASP A 231 -11.47 21.92 -2.88
N TYR A 232 -11.78 20.65 -2.56
CA TYR A 232 -10.74 19.71 -2.16
C TYR A 232 -9.83 19.26 -3.31
N ILE A 233 -10.31 19.23 -4.57
CA ILE A 233 -9.45 19.06 -5.75
C ILE A 233 -8.40 20.17 -5.79
N LYS A 234 -8.82 21.43 -5.62
CA LYS A 234 -7.90 22.58 -5.55
C LYS A 234 -6.89 22.45 -4.41
N ILE A 235 -7.29 21.92 -3.25
CA ILE A 235 -6.35 21.62 -2.15
C ILE A 235 -5.29 20.58 -2.58
N PHE A 236 -5.67 19.51 -3.28
CA PHE A 236 -4.70 18.52 -3.79
C PHE A 236 -3.75 19.13 -4.82
N GLU A 237 -4.23 19.98 -5.73
CA GLU A 237 -3.35 20.70 -6.67
C GLU A 237 -2.37 21.65 -5.96
N LEU A 238 -2.83 22.40 -4.95
CA LEU A 238 -1.99 23.28 -4.16
C LEU A 238 -0.94 22.48 -3.37
N THR A 239 -1.31 21.30 -2.86
CA THR A 239 -0.41 20.37 -2.17
C THR A 239 0.70 19.86 -3.11
N LEU A 240 0.36 19.44 -4.34
CA LEU A 240 1.33 19.05 -5.36
C LEU A 240 2.31 20.19 -5.69
N LYS A 241 1.78 21.41 -5.88
CA LYS A 241 2.60 22.61 -6.12
C LYS A 241 3.55 22.94 -4.96
N ILE A 242 3.13 22.75 -3.70
CA ILE A 242 3.99 22.91 -2.51
C ILE A 242 5.13 21.89 -2.46
N LEU A 243 4.95 20.71 -3.06
CA LEU A 243 5.98 19.65 -3.17
C LEU A 243 6.84 19.80 -4.44
N GLY A 244 6.66 20.85 -5.24
CA GLY A 244 7.33 21.05 -6.53
C GLY A 244 6.83 20.14 -7.67
N ILE A 245 5.74 19.40 -7.46
CA ILE A 245 5.21 18.41 -8.40
C ILE A 245 4.24 19.10 -9.35
N ASN A 246 4.68 19.34 -10.59
CA ASN A 246 3.93 20.09 -11.60
C ASN A 246 3.44 19.23 -12.78
N ASP A 247 3.88 17.97 -12.88
CA ASP A 247 3.54 17.05 -13.98
C ASP A 247 2.35 16.13 -13.69
N ILE A 248 1.89 16.08 -12.43
CA ILE A 248 0.74 15.28 -12.01
C ILE A 248 -0.55 16.13 -12.05
N LYS A 249 -1.56 15.63 -12.76
CA LYS A 249 -2.90 16.25 -12.83
C LYS A 249 -3.84 15.62 -11.80
N VAL A 250 -4.75 16.41 -11.24
CA VAL A 250 -5.90 15.93 -10.47
C VAL A 250 -7.12 15.96 -11.39
N GLU A 251 -7.79 14.83 -11.60
CA GLU A 251 -8.96 14.75 -12.49
C GLU A 251 -10.06 13.86 -11.91
N THR A 252 -11.30 14.05 -12.38
CA THR A 252 -12.44 13.23 -11.99
C THR A 252 -12.58 12.01 -12.89
N ASP A 253 -12.70 10.81 -12.32
CA ASP A 253 -12.88 9.55 -13.05
C ASP A 253 -14.10 8.76 -12.54
N GLU A 254 -15.12 8.66 -13.40
CA GLU A 254 -16.37 7.93 -13.15
C GLU A 254 -16.17 6.41 -12.95
N LYS A 255 -15.08 5.86 -13.50
CA LYS A 255 -14.76 4.43 -13.43
C LYS A 255 -14.06 4.05 -12.12
N THR A 256 -13.71 5.03 -11.29
CA THR A 256 -13.07 4.79 -9.99
C THR A 256 -14.07 4.76 -8.84
N GLY A 257 -14.04 3.69 -8.04
CA GLY A 257 -14.81 3.61 -6.79
C GLY A 257 -14.20 4.37 -5.62
N ASN A 258 -12.88 4.59 -5.66
CA ASN A 258 -12.08 5.28 -4.64
C ASN A 258 -10.99 6.12 -5.30
N LEU A 259 -10.43 7.09 -4.57
CA LEU A 259 -9.27 7.85 -5.02
C LEU A 259 -8.13 6.88 -5.43
N LYS A 260 -7.43 7.22 -6.51
CA LYS A 260 -6.36 6.38 -7.07
C LYS A 260 -5.23 7.22 -7.67
N VAL A 261 -4.00 7.05 -7.17
CA VAL A 261 -2.78 7.51 -7.84
C VAL A 261 -2.44 6.60 -9.03
N SER A 262 -1.95 7.20 -10.12
CA SER A 262 -1.45 6.54 -11.32
C SER A 262 -0.37 7.41 -12.00
N PRO A 263 0.41 6.90 -12.98
CA PRO A 263 1.41 7.70 -13.69
C PRO A 263 0.82 9.01 -14.24
N GLY A 264 1.36 10.14 -13.78
CA GLY A 264 0.94 11.49 -14.16
C GLY A 264 -0.44 11.95 -13.67
N LYS A 265 -1.19 11.15 -12.88
CA LYS A 265 -2.59 11.47 -12.52
C LYS A 265 -3.05 10.98 -11.15
N ILE A 266 -3.78 11.82 -10.43
CA ILE A 266 -4.62 11.47 -9.27
C ILE A 266 -6.09 11.48 -9.70
N HIS A 267 -6.74 10.32 -9.65
CA HIS A 267 -8.14 10.14 -10.04
C HIS A 267 -9.07 10.30 -8.84
N ILE A 268 -10.06 11.17 -8.98
CA ILE A 268 -11.08 11.49 -7.97
C ILE A 268 -12.44 10.91 -8.40
N PRO A 269 -13.09 10.05 -7.60
CA PRO A 269 -14.40 9.52 -7.95
C PRO A 269 -15.50 10.59 -8.08
N THR A 270 -16.38 10.39 -9.06
CA THR A 270 -17.63 11.15 -9.21
C THR A 270 -18.79 10.60 -8.37
N ASN A 271 -18.59 9.48 -7.66
CA ASN A 271 -19.65 8.89 -6.84
C ASN A 271 -19.96 9.72 -5.57
N LYS A 272 -21.18 9.60 -5.05
CA LYS A 272 -21.72 10.47 -3.98
C LYS A 272 -20.91 10.52 -2.69
N ASN A 273 -20.14 9.48 -2.36
CA ASN A 273 -19.26 9.49 -1.18
C ASN A 273 -18.03 10.42 -1.33
N TYR A 274 -17.87 11.01 -2.52
CA TYR A 274 -16.84 11.98 -2.89
C TYR A 274 -17.46 13.29 -3.43
N ASP A 275 -18.76 13.53 -3.28
CA ASP A 275 -19.34 14.85 -3.59
C ASP A 275 -18.82 15.90 -2.62
N LYS A 276 -18.70 15.50 -1.34
CA LYS A 276 -18.03 16.25 -0.28
C LYS A 276 -17.12 15.31 0.52
N LEU A 277 -16.05 15.86 1.09
CA LEU A 277 -15.19 15.13 2.03
C LEU A 277 -14.98 15.94 3.30
N LYS A 278 -14.94 15.25 4.45
CA LYS A 278 -14.59 15.88 5.72
C LYS A 278 -13.13 16.32 5.77
N ILE A 279 -12.83 17.44 6.41
CA ILE A 279 -11.46 17.99 6.50
C ILE A 279 -10.45 16.94 7.02
N LYS A 280 -10.80 16.15 8.05
CA LYS A 280 -9.95 15.04 8.53
C LYS A 280 -9.65 13.98 7.47
N LYS A 281 -10.58 13.73 6.53
CA LYS A 281 -10.37 12.78 5.43
C LYS A 281 -9.54 13.40 4.30
N ILE A 282 -9.65 14.70 4.05
CA ILE A 282 -8.78 15.41 3.10
C ILE A 282 -7.32 15.40 3.59
N ILE A 283 -7.11 15.64 4.89
CA ILE A 283 -5.79 15.57 5.54
C ILE A 283 -5.20 14.15 5.49
N ASP A 284 -6.01 13.12 5.80
CA ASP A 284 -5.61 11.70 5.64
C ASP A 284 -5.23 11.36 4.19
N LEU A 285 -6.03 11.79 3.20
CA LEU A 285 -5.74 11.58 1.77
C LEU A 285 -4.50 12.33 1.28
N ILE A 286 -4.21 13.54 1.79
CA ILE A 286 -2.95 14.24 1.50
C ILE A 286 -1.76 13.37 1.91
N SER A 287 -1.71 12.92 3.17
CA SER A 287 -0.53 12.19 3.64
C SER A 287 -0.45 10.72 3.14
N HIS A 288 -1.59 10.13 2.77
CA HIS A 288 -1.66 8.78 2.16
C HIS A 288 -1.29 8.82 0.66
N GLU A 289 -2.05 9.56 -0.15
CA GLU A 289 -1.97 9.52 -1.61
C GLU A 289 -0.85 10.41 -2.14
N ILE A 290 -0.70 11.62 -1.60
CA ILE A 290 0.26 12.60 -2.10
C ILE A 290 1.61 12.42 -1.41
N GLU A 291 1.67 12.55 -0.08
CA GLU A 291 2.94 12.54 0.64
C GLU A 291 3.59 11.16 0.75
N THR A 292 2.83 10.07 0.52
CA THR A 292 3.40 8.72 0.40
C THR A 292 3.42 8.21 -1.03
N HIS A 293 2.27 7.89 -1.64
CA HIS A 293 2.25 7.20 -2.94
C HIS A 293 2.90 8.02 -4.06
N VAL A 294 2.55 9.30 -4.21
CA VAL A 294 3.14 10.20 -5.22
C VAL A 294 4.63 10.50 -4.93
N ILE A 295 5.01 10.83 -3.69
CA ILE A 295 6.43 11.12 -3.37
C ILE A 295 7.31 9.88 -3.57
N THR A 296 6.89 8.71 -3.09
CA THR A 296 7.69 7.47 -3.23
C THR A 296 7.74 7.02 -4.69
N GLN A 297 6.71 7.32 -5.49
CA GLN A 297 6.76 7.17 -6.94
C GLN A 297 7.79 8.10 -7.59
N LYS A 298 7.73 9.41 -7.33
CA LYS A 298 8.65 10.39 -7.91
C LYS A 298 10.11 10.14 -7.51
N ASN A 299 10.35 9.77 -6.26
CA ASN A 299 11.70 9.41 -5.79
C ASN A 299 12.22 8.12 -6.45
N ASN A 300 11.37 7.14 -6.77
CA ASN A 300 11.77 5.97 -7.55
C ASN A 300 12.07 6.35 -9.01
N GLU A 301 11.17 7.12 -9.65
CA GLU A 301 11.34 7.62 -11.03
C GLU A 301 12.68 8.38 -11.19
N ASN A 302 13.00 9.27 -10.25
CA ASN A 302 14.22 10.11 -10.29
C ASN A 302 15.52 9.34 -9.97
N LEU A 303 15.44 8.16 -9.34
CA LEU A 303 16.61 7.34 -9.01
C LEU A 303 16.88 6.20 -10.01
N VAL A 304 15.81 5.58 -10.53
CA VAL A 304 15.85 4.29 -11.22
C VAL A 304 14.78 4.14 -12.33
N GLY A 305 14.15 5.24 -12.75
CA GLY A 305 13.18 5.26 -13.86
C GLY A 305 11.81 4.65 -13.53
N PHE A 306 10.99 4.45 -14.56
CA PHE A 306 9.60 3.97 -14.46
C PHE A 306 9.45 2.46 -14.15
N ILE A 307 10.52 1.83 -13.65
CA ILE A 307 10.50 0.45 -13.19
C ILE A 307 9.44 0.31 -12.08
N LYS A 308 8.36 -0.42 -12.36
CA LYS A 308 7.37 -0.80 -11.36
C LYS A 308 7.59 -2.22 -10.81
N PRO A 309 7.96 -2.28 -9.54
CA PRO A 309 8.32 -4.09 -8.47
C PRO A 309 7.44 -5.33 -8.35
N ILE A 310 7.87 -6.17 -7.41
CA ILE A 310 7.12 -7.28 -6.82
C ILE A 310 7.37 -7.27 -5.30
N GLY A 311 6.34 -6.97 -4.51
CA GLY A 311 6.42 -6.81 -3.04
C GLY A 311 5.67 -5.58 -2.51
N TYR A 312 5.71 -4.50 -3.29
CA TYR A 312 4.99 -3.22 -3.16
C TYR A 312 4.14 -2.98 -1.92
N THR A 313 2.99 -3.67 -1.88
CA THR A 313 1.85 -3.32 -1.05
C THR A 313 2.14 -3.41 0.45
N ILE A 314 3.20 -4.08 0.89
CA ILE A 314 3.56 -4.10 2.32
C ILE A 314 4.23 -2.80 2.75
N LYS A 315 5.26 -2.36 2.02
CA LYS A 315 5.97 -1.13 2.38
C LYS A 315 5.11 0.08 2.05
N GLU A 316 4.66 0.19 0.81
CA GLU A 316 4.02 1.41 0.30
C GLU A 316 2.69 1.70 1.03
N GLU A 317 1.78 0.73 1.09
CA GLU A 317 0.48 0.87 1.77
C GLU A 317 0.65 0.85 3.31
N GLY A 318 1.74 0.28 3.82
CA GLY A 318 2.12 0.31 5.24
C GLY A 318 2.57 1.69 5.71
N VAL A 319 3.39 2.38 4.91
CA VAL A 319 3.82 3.76 5.13
C VAL A 319 2.62 4.70 4.98
N ALA A 320 1.87 4.58 3.87
CA ALA A 320 0.72 5.45 3.59
C ALA A 320 -0.37 5.27 4.67
N GLY A 321 -0.67 4.03 5.06
CA GLY A 321 -1.62 3.70 6.12
C GLY A 321 -1.14 4.10 7.53
N THR A 322 0.16 4.27 7.75
CA THR A 322 0.69 4.81 9.02
C THR A 322 0.57 6.34 9.03
N PHE A 323 1.06 7.04 8.01
CA PHE A 323 1.13 8.50 8.01
C PHE A 323 -0.23 9.17 7.80
N GLY A 324 -1.13 8.61 6.98
CA GLY A 324 -2.53 9.08 6.92
C GLY A 324 -3.24 8.95 8.28
N MET A 325 -3.06 7.83 8.99
CA MET A 325 -3.62 7.66 10.33
C MET A 325 -3.01 8.60 11.38
N LEU A 326 -1.69 8.81 11.37
CA LEU A 326 -1.02 9.81 12.23
C LEU A 326 -1.58 11.22 11.97
N ALA A 327 -1.68 11.64 10.71
CA ALA A 327 -2.25 12.93 10.31
C ALA A 327 -3.72 13.08 10.75
N SER A 328 -4.52 12.00 10.67
CA SER A 328 -5.89 11.98 11.20
C SER A 328 -5.98 12.12 12.74
N GLY A 329 -4.86 11.96 13.46
CA GLY A 329 -4.75 12.09 14.91
C GLY A 329 -4.64 10.78 15.71
N LYS A 330 -4.49 9.63 15.05
CA LYS A 330 -4.25 8.36 15.77
C LYS A 330 -2.83 8.28 16.30
N ASN A 331 -2.65 7.69 17.47
CA ASN A 331 -1.32 7.37 17.99
C ASN A 331 -0.81 6.00 17.48
N LEU A 332 0.49 5.77 17.59
CA LEU A 332 1.16 4.57 17.06
C LEU A 332 0.55 3.23 17.55
N LYS A 333 -0.03 3.16 18.75
CA LYS A 333 -0.71 1.93 19.23
C LYS A 333 -2.04 1.70 18.52
N GLU A 334 -2.77 2.75 18.19
CA GLU A 334 -4.07 2.67 17.49
C GLU A 334 -3.92 2.34 16.00
N ILE A 335 -2.76 2.64 15.42
CA ILE A 335 -2.40 2.32 14.04
C ILE A 335 -2.16 0.82 13.86
N ILE A 336 -1.61 0.14 14.87
CA ILE A 336 -1.33 -1.31 14.84
C ILE A 336 -2.46 -2.18 15.43
N LYS A 337 -3.55 -1.59 15.94
CA LYS A 337 -4.73 -2.36 16.32
C LYS A 337 -5.27 -3.15 15.11
N PRO A 338 -5.74 -4.39 15.31
CA PRO A 338 -6.57 -5.09 14.33
C PRO A 338 -7.75 -4.23 13.87
N SER A 339 -8.28 -4.55 12.70
CA SER A 339 -9.49 -3.93 12.17
C SER A 339 -10.32 -4.95 11.41
N ARG A 340 -11.57 -4.63 11.12
CA ARG A 340 -12.58 -5.55 10.55
C ARG A 340 -12.12 -6.30 9.29
N ASN A 341 -11.30 -5.68 8.45
CA ASN A 341 -10.69 -6.35 7.28
C ASN A 341 -9.72 -7.48 7.67
N VAL A 342 -9.03 -7.35 8.82
CA VAL A 342 -8.03 -8.31 9.32
C VAL A 342 -8.67 -9.59 9.83
N TYR A 343 -9.86 -9.51 10.44
CA TYR A 343 -10.66 -10.69 10.82
C TYR A 343 -10.94 -11.59 9.61
N GLN A 344 -11.27 -10.96 8.47
CA GLN A 344 -11.60 -11.65 7.20
C GLN A 344 -10.37 -12.28 6.53
N ILE A 345 -9.18 -11.71 6.77
CA ILE A 345 -7.90 -12.25 6.30
C ILE A 345 -7.55 -13.51 7.12
N LEU A 346 -7.61 -13.43 8.45
CA LEU A 346 -7.38 -14.59 9.33
C LEU A 346 -8.40 -15.71 9.07
N PHE A 347 -9.67 -15.37 8.80
CA PHE A 347 -10.69 -16.33 8.39
C PHE A 347 -10.30 -17.09 7.11
N CYS A 348 -9.86 -16.36 6.07
CA CYS A 348 -9.42 -16.97 4.82
C CYS A 348 -8.17 -17.86 5.01
N GLU A 349 -7.26 -17.46 5.88
CA GLU A 349 -6.05 -18.24 6.21
C GLU A 349 -6.34 -19.50 7.05
N LEU A 350 -7.38 -19.50 7.91
CA LEU A 350 -7.63 -20.58 8.87
C LEU A 350 -8.78 -21.54 8.54
N ILE A 351 -9.87 -21.11 7.90
CA ILE A 351 -11.10 -21.94 7.80
C ILE A 351 -11.37 -22.45 6.38
N GLY A 352 -11.30 -21.60 5.36
CA GLY A 352 -11.69 -21.96 3.99
C GLY A 352 -13.21 -22.17 3.81
N GLY A 353 -13.60 -22.66 2.64
CA GLY A 353 -14.99 -22.83 2.19
C GLY A 353 -15.66 -21.53 1.74
N LEU A 354 -16.25 -21.53 0.54
CA LEU A 354 -16.90 -20.35 -0.03
C LEU A 354 -18.15 -19.93 0.75
N GLU A 355 -19.00 -20.88 1.14
CA GLU A 355 -20.20 -20.58 1.95
C GLU A 355 -19.86 -20.13 3.37
N ASN A 356 -18.83 -20.74 3.98
CA ASN A 356 -18.29 -20.28 5.26
C ASN A 356 -17.85 -18.81 5.19
N LEU A 357 -17.10 -18.44 4.15
CA LEU A 357 -16.66 -17.05 3.94
C LEU A 357 -17.84 -16.11 3.65
N LYS A 358 -18.85 -16.54 2.87
CA LYS A 358 -20.08 -15.76 2.64
C LYS A 358 -20.82 -15.51 3.95
N THR A 359 -20.99 -16.52 4.80
CA THR A 359 -21.66 -16.40 6.11
C THR A 359 -20.87 -15.47 7.03
N PHE A 360 -19.56 -15.63 7.16
CA PHE A 360 -18.71 -14.73 7.95
C PHE A 360 -18.80 -13.27 7.48
N LEU A 361 -18.82 -13.03 6.16
CA LEU A 361 -18.97 -11.68 5.60
C LEU A 361 -20.37 -11.08 5.84
N LYS A 362 -21.45 -11.87 5.78
CA LYS A 362 -22.82 -11.44 6.15
C LYS A 362 -22.87 -11.04 7.63
N ILE A 363 -22.30 -11.85 8.52
CA ILE A 363 -22.29 -11.59 9.97
C ILE A 363 -21.48 -10.33 10.29
N ASN A 364 -20.30 -10.16 9.69
CA ASN A 364 -19.52 -8.92 9.78
C ASN A 364 -20.34 -7.70 9.32
N GLN A 365 -21.15 -7.83 8.27
CA GLN A 365 -22.01 -6.74 7.78
C GLN A 365 -23.19 -6.44 8.73
N LYS A 366 -23.71 -7.43 9.46
CA LYS A 366 -24.74 -7.24 10.51
C LYS A 366 -24.18 -6.57 11.77
N MET A 367 -23.00 -7.00 12.23
CA MET A 367 -22.30 -6.37 13.35
C MET A 367 -21.97 -4.91 13.04
N PHE A 368 -21.58 -4.63 11.79
CA PHE A 368 -21.06 -3.34 11.34
C PHE A 368 -21.85 -2.79 10.12
N PRO A 369 -23.12 -2.38 10.30
CA PRO A 369 -24.02 -2.00 9.21
C PRO A 369 -23.58 -0.75 8.43
N GLU A 370 -22.71 0.08 9.00
CA GLU A 370 -22.07 1.19 8.30
C GLU A 370 -21.07 0.72 7.22
N SER A 371 -20.67 -0.56 7.24
CA SER A 371 -19.77 -1.17 6.28
C SER A 371 -20.54 -1.63 5.02
N LYS A 372 -20.54 -0.76 3.99
CA LYS A 372 -21.13 -1.04 2.67
C LYS A 372 -20.30 -2.06 1.87
N ILE A 373 -20.22 -3.31 2.35
CA ILE A 373 -19.48 -4.40 1.70
C ILE A 373 -20.32 -4.99 0.57
N ASN A 374 -19.81 -4.95 -0.66
CA ASN A 374 -20.29 -5.83 -1.73
C ASN A 374 -19.62 -7.21 -1.54
N ILE A 375 -20.38 -8.18 -1.03
CA ILE A 375 -19.85 -9.51 -0.64
C ILE A 375 -19.16 -10.24 -1.81
N PRO A 376 -19.76 -10.38 -3.02
CA PRO A 376 -19.10 -10.99 -4.18
C PRO A 376 -17.74 -10.36 -4.50
N LYS A 377 -17.68 -9.02 -4.67
CA LYS A 377 -16.44 -8.30 -4.98
C LYS A 377 -15.41 -8.37 -3.85
N LYS A 378 -15.83 -8.55 -2.60
CA LYS A 378 -14.92 -8.76 -1.47
C LYS A 378 -14.37 -10.20 -1.43
N ILE A 379 -15.17 -11.20 -1.78
CA ILE A 379 -14.71 -12.59 -1.93
C ILE A 379 -13.68 -12.69 -3.06
N GLU A 380 -13.99 -12.14 -4.25
CA GLU A 380 -13.05 -12.02 -5.36
C GLU A 380 -11.73 -11.39 -4.91
N ARG A 381 -11.80 -10.22 -4.25
CA ARG A 381 -10.63 -9.48 -3.75
C ARG A 381 -9.80 -10.28 -2.72
N LEU A 382 -10.45 -11.01 -1.81
CA LEU A 382 -9.80 -11.88 -0.82
C LEU A 382 -9.17 -13.13 -1.46
N LYS A 383 -9.78 -13.67 -2.53
CA LYS A 383 -9.39 -14.94 -3.17
C LYS A 383 -8.70 -14.79 -4.54
N ARG A 384 -8.19 -13.60 -4.88
CA ARG A 384 -7.31 -13.43 -6.06
C ARG A 384 -6.07 -14.32 -5.95
N GLY A 385 -5.81 -15.14 -6.97
CA GLY A 385 -4.71 -16.11 -6.97
C GLY A 385 -4.92 -17.27 -5.99
N ARG A 386 -6.16 -17.55 -5.58
CA ARG A 386 -6.56 -18.63 -4.67
C ARG A 386 -7.80 -19.35 -5.19
N ASP A 387 -7.95 -20.61 -4.76
CA ASP A 387 -9.23 -21.28 -4.86
C ASP A 387 -10.25 -20.61 -3.92
N PHE A 388 -11.54 -20.74 -4.24
CA PHE A 388 -12.61 -20.23 -3.39
C PHE A 388 -12.85 -21.15 -2.18
N GLU A 389 -12.64 -22.46 -2.31
CA GLU A 389 -12.94 -23.44 -1.26
C GLU A 389 -11.76 -23.73 -0.32
N GLU A 390 -10.52 -23.65 -0.82
CA GLU A 390 -9.32 -23.92 0.00
C GLU A 390 -8.97 -22.74 0.94
N THR A 391 -8.05 -22.96 1.89
CA THR A 391 -7.48 -21.88 2.71
C THR A 391 -6.60 -20.92 1.90
N GLY A 392 -6.18 -19.83 2.54
CA GLY A 392 -5.30 -18.82 1.97
C GLY A 392 -6.03 -17.59 1.45
N VAL A 393 -5.30 -16.48 1.38
CA VAL A 393 -5.78 -15.13 1.07
C VAL A 393 -4.81 -14.40 0.15
N ASN A 394 -5.31 -13.53 -0.72
CA ASN A 394 -4.54 -12.60 -1.56
C ASN A 394 -3.50 -11.83 -0.71
N PRO A 395 -2.18 -11.87 -1.03
CA PRO A 395 -1.15 -11.21 -0.22
C PRO A 395 -1.34 -9.70 -0.06
N LYS A 396 -2.02 -9.04 -1.01
CA LYS A 396 -2.34 -7.61 -0.92
C LYS A 396 -3.24 -7.30 0.28
N GLU A 397 -4.13 -8.21 0.70
CA GLU A 397 -5.04 -7.91 1.82
C GLU A 397 -4.28 -7.89 3.16
N LYS A 398 -3.39 -8.87 3.42
CA LYS A 398 -2.55 -8.89 4.64
C LYS A 398 -1.51 -7.75 4.69
N SER A 399 -1.17 -7.19 3.52
CA SER A 399 -0.13 -6.17 3.39
C SER A 399 -0.37 -4.90 4.20
N TYR A 400 -1.63 -4.42 4.28
CA TYR A 400 -2.01 -3.23 5.04
C TYR A 400 -1.77 -3.35 6.56
N PHE A 401 -1.85 -4.56 7.12
CA PHE A 401 -1.64 -4.79 8.55
C PHE A 401 -0.16 -5.03 8.86
N LEU A 402 0.45 -5.97 8.13
CA LEU A 402 1.88 -6.29 8.26
C LEU A 402 2.77 -5.08 7.95
N GLY A 403 2.38 -4.25 6.97
CA GLY A 403 3.05 -3.01 6.63
C GLY A 403 3.05 -2.00 7.77
N ARG A 404 1.87 -1.69 8.34
CA ARG A 404 1.74 -0.78 9.49
C ARG A 404 2.51 -1.28 10.72
N LYS A 405 2.45 -2.57 11.06
CA LYS A 405 3.28 -3.17 12.12
C LYS A 405 4.78 -2.94 11.84
N LYS A 406 5.28 -3.31 10.66
CA LYS A 406 6.70 -3.11 10.26
C LYS A 406 7.16 -1.65 10.28
N VAL A 407 6.32 -0.69 9.86
CA VAL A 407 6.63 0.74 9.96
C VAL A 407 6.73 1.18 11.42
N VAL A 408 5.74 0.84 12.26
CA VAL A 408 5.76 1.22 13.69
C VAL A 408 6.92 0.55 14.45
N ASP A 409 7.32 -0.66 14.07
CA ASP A 409 8.52 -1.33 14.56
C ASP A 409 9.81 -0.58 14.17
N LYS A 410 9.97 -0.19 12.90
CA LYS A 410 11.12 0.59 12.39
C LYS A 410 11.20 1.98 13.04
N LEU A 411 10.06 2.67 13.17
CA LEU A 411 9.96 3.93 13.91
C LEU A 411 10.39 3.77 15.39
N SER A 412 10.01 2.66 16.03
CA SER A 412 10.34 2.43 17.45
C SER A 412 11.84 2.25 17.73
N ILE A 413 12.61 1.75 16.76
CA ILE A 413 14.04 1.43 16.92
C ILE A 413 15.01 2.53 16.46
N GLY A 414 14.57 3.51 15.65
CA GLY A 414 15.46 4.55 15.11
C GLY A 414 15.71 4.49 13.60
N GLU A 415 14.81 3.87 12.81
CA GLU A 415 14.93 3.85 11.34
C GLU A 415 14.94 5.25 10.73
N ASN A 416 15.78 5.50 9.73
CA ASN A 416 15.85 6.80 9.08
C ASN A 416 14.52 7.13 8.38
N PHE A 417 13.83 8.19 8.82
CA PHE A 417 12.53 8.61 8.29
C PHE A 417 12.47 8.69 6.76
N PHE A 418 13.54 9.12 6.11
CA PHE A 418 13.55 9.25 4.65
C PHE A 418 13.55 7.89 3.92
N HIS A 419 14.06 6.81 4.55
CA HIS A 419 13.99 5.45 3.98
C HIS A 419 12.54 5.02 3.67
N PHE A 420 11.55 5.46 4.46
CA PHE A 420 10.13 5.16 4.19
C PHE A 420 9.62 5.73 2.85
N PHE A 421 10.29 6.72 2.25
CA PHE A 421 9.85 7.45 1.06
C PHE A 421 10.81 7.33 -0.15
N ILE A 422 11.79 6.42 -0.08
CA ILE A 422 12.58 5.94 -1.22
C ILE A 422 12.39 4.45 -1.43
N GLY A 423 12.19 4.04 -2.69
CA GLY A 423 11.91 2.64 -3.02
C GLY A 423 10.53 2.22 -2.57
N ARG A 424 9.87 1.44 -3.42
CA ARG A 424 8.46 1.08 -3.25
C ARG A 424 8.30 -0.40 -2.86
N ASN A 425 9.37 -1.19 -2.91
CA ASN A 425 9.41 -2.66 -2.97
C ASN A 425 9.16 -3.29 -1.59
N SER A 426 10.13 -3.04 -0.70
CA SER A 426 10.36 -3.73 0.55
C SER A 426 11.39 -2.93 1.33
N PHE A 427 11.45 -3.17 2.64
CA PHE A 427 12.40 -2.52 3.54
C PHE A 427 13.88 -2.89 3.31
N GLU A 428 14.16 -3.87 2.43
CA GLU A 428 15.52 -4.29 2.06
C GLU A 428 16.06 -3.56 0.83
N MET A 429 15.18 -3.12 -0.06
CA MET A 429 15.59 -2.42 -1.29
C MET A 429 15.67 -0.90 -1.09
N GLU A 430 15.20 -0.42 0.06
CA GLU A 430 15.54 0.89 0.63
C GLU A 430 17.07 1.07 0.71
N ASP A 431 17.80 0.08 1.20
CA ASP A 431 19.25 0.17 1.40
C ASP A 431 20.02 0.28 0.07
N GLU A 432 19.57 -0.41 -0.99
CA GLU A 432 20.19 -0.29 -2.32
C GLU A 432 19.97 1.11 -2.92
N LEU A 433 18.77 1.69 -2.79
CA LEU A 433 18.53 3.06 -3.23
C LEU A 433 19.23 4.09 -2.33
N ALA A 434 19.32 3.83 -1.02
CA ALA A 434 20.07 4.67 -0.11
C ALA A 434 21.56 4.76 -0.50
N LYS A 435 22.16 3.68 -1.03
CA LYS A 435 23.53 3.69 -1.60
C LYS A 435 23.66 4.52 -2.89
N ILE A 436 22.62 4.62 -3.72
CA ILE A 436 22.60 5.51 -4.91
C ILE A 436 22.58 7.00 -4.51
N ILE A 437 21.97 7.29 -3.35
CA ILE A 437 21.83 8.64 -2.80
C ILE A 437 23.08 9.04 -1.99
N LYS A 438 23.54 8.17 -1.09
CA LYS A 438 24.70 8.38 -0.22
C LYS A 438 26.01 8.20 -1.00
N ASN A 439 26.55 9.30 -1.52
CA ASN A 439 27.89 9.35 -2.11
C ASN A 439 28.96 9.18 -1.00
N ASN A 440 29.16 7.95 -0.53
CA ASN A 440 30.06 7.52 0.57
C ASN A 440 29.75 8.08 1.98
N ASP A 441 29.00 9.18 2.10
CA ASP A 441 28.61 9.76 3.38
C ASP A 441 27.54 8.91 4.11
N LYS A 442 27.54 8.94 5.45
CA LYS A 442 26.55 8.24 6.28
C LYS A 442 25.23 9.01 6.38
N THR A 443 25.23 10.30 6.04
CA THR A 443 24.09 11.21 6.21
C THR A 443 23.37 11.53 4.90
N PHE A 444 22.13 12.04 5.00
CA PHE A 444 21.40 12.62 3.88
C PHE A 444 21.46 14.16 4.00
N SER A 445 21.82 14.86 2.93
CA SER A 445 21.86 16.34 2.89
C SER A 445 20.83 16.92 1.93
N ILE A 446 20.49 18.20 2.11
CA ILE A 446 19.55 18.95 1.25
C ILE A 446 20.15 19.11 -0.16
N GLU A 447 21.46 19.24 -0.24
CA GLU A 447 22.25 19.42 -1.45
C GLU A 447 22.17 18.15 -2.32
N ILE A 448 22.37 16.98 -1.70
CA ILE A 448 22.24 15.67 -2.36
C ILE A 448 20.80 15.44 -2.86
N PHE A 449 19.79 15.87 -2.09
CA PHE A 449 18.40 15.77 -2.54
C PHE A 449 18.11 16.71 -3.73
N LYS A 450 18.61 17.95 -3.71
CA LYS A 450 18.47 18.89 -4.82
C LYS A 450 19.23 18.44 -6.08
N GLU A 451 20.43 17.88 -5.93
CA GLU A 451 21.23 17.27 -7.02
C GLU A 451 20.45 16.15 -7.72
N LYS A 452 19.78 15.29 -6.95
CA LYS A 452 19.10 14.07 -7.42
C LYS A 452 17.59 14.26 -7.65
N GLY A 453 17.09 15.49 -7.62
CA GLY A 453 15.66 15.79 -7.81
C GLY A 453 14.72 15.15 -6.78
N ILE A 454 15.23 14.82 -5.59
CA ILE A 454 14.50 14.07 -4.57
C ILE A 454 13.48 14.96 -3.86
N ILE A 455 12.25 14.45 -3.78
CA ILE A 455 11.12 15.09 -3.12
C ILE A 455 11.05 14.60 -1.67
N PHE A 456 10.84 15.54 -0.75
CA PHE A 456 10.79 15.28 0.68
C PHE A 456 9.34 15.42 1.20
N PRO A 457 8.83 14.47 1.99
CA PRO A 457 7.51 14.60 2.62
C PRO A 457 7.57 15.65 3.74
N LEU A 458 6.85 16.75 3.54
CA LEU A 458 6.86 17.92 4.43
C LEU A 458 5.87 17.79 5.60
N MET A 459 5.05 16.73 5.62
CA MET A 459 3.93 16.52 6.53
C MET A 459 2.89 17.65 6.42
N ILE A 460 2.52 17.99 5.18
CA ILE A 460 1.52 19.01 4.85
C ILE A 460 0.19 18.72 5.57
N GLY A 461 -0.22 17.46 5.68
CA GLY A 461 -1.40 17.07 6.46
C GLY A 461 -1.32 17.49 7.95
N GLU A 462 -0.17 17.26 8.60
CA GLU A 462 0.09 17.70 9.98
C GLU A 462 0.22 19.23 10.11
N ILE A 463 0.85 19.90 9.15
CA ILE A 463 0.95 21.37 9.12
C ILE A 463 -0.44 22.00 9.05
N LEU A 464 -1.31 21.50 8.18
CA LEU A 464 -2.69 21.96 8.02
C LEU A 464 -3.51 21.70 9.28
N LYS A 465 -3.45 20.47 9.84
CA LYS A 465 -4.12 20.14 11.11
C LYS A 465 -3.68 21.06 12.24
N TYR A 466 -2.37 21.24 12.42
CA TYR A 466 -1.81 22.12 13.45
C TYR A 466 -2.38 23.53 13.32
N LYS A 467 -2.40 24.09 12.11
CA LYS A 467 -2.89 25.46 11.86
C LYS A 467 -4.38 25.64 12.09
N LEU A 468 -5.21 24.64 11.78
CA LEU A 468 -6.64 24.70 12.04
C LEU A 468 -6.98 24.68 13.54
N LEU A 469 -6.32 23.81 14.30
CA LEU A 469 -6.64 23.60 15.72
C LEU A 469 -5.98 24.63 16.64
N SER A 470 -4.80 25.17 16.29
CA SER A 470 -4.02 26.00 17.21
C SER A 470 -4.55 27.43 17.40
N LYS A 471 -5.44 27.94 16.53
CA LYS A 471 -6.04 29.30 16.55
C LYS A 471 -5.07 30.41 17.02
N SER A 472 -3.83 30.41 16.51
CA SER A 472 -2.82 31.37 16.93
C SER A 472 -3.03 32.72 16.24
N GLU A 473 -3.82 33.60 16.87
CA GLU A 473 -4.09 34.97 16.41
C GLU A 473 -2.86 35.91 16.42
N LYS A 474 -1.70 35.41 16.84
CA LYS A 474 -0.40 36.07 16.67
C LYS A 474 0.46 35.35 15.64
N ASN A 475 0.99 36.13 14.69
CA ASN A 475 1.84 35.67 13.57
C ASN A 475 3.28 35.32 14.00
N ASP A 476 3.51 34.89 15.24
CA ASP A 476 4.81 34.70 15.86
C ASP A 476 5.52 33.43 15.34
N GLY A 477 6.00 33.53 14.10
CA GLY A 477 6.73 32.48 13.39
C GLY A 477 5.83 31.32 12.97
N LEU A 478 5.34 31.35 11.71
CA LEU A 478 4.47 30.32 11.13
C LEU A 478 4.97 28.89 11.40
N PHE A 479 6.29 28.70 11.43
CA PHE A 479 6.99 27.43 11.67
C PHE A 479 7.57 27.26 13.07
N GLY A 480 7.63 28.30 13.92
CA GLY A 480 8.19 28.20 15.27
C GLY A 480 7.32 27.33 16.19
N GLY A 481 6.04 27.66 16.29
CA GLY A 481 5.06 26.86 17.01
C GLY A 481 4.86 25.46 16.42
N PHE A 482 4.87 25.33 15.09
CA PHE A 482 4.76 24.02 14.43
C PHE A 482 6.00 23.15 14.69
N LEU A 483 7.22 23.67 14.57
CA LEU A 483 8.44 22.93 14.91
C LEU A 483 8.46 22.52 16.37
N LYS A 484 7.95 23.34 17.29
CA LYS A 484 7.78 22.96 18.70
C LYS A 484 6.80 21.78 18.84
N TYR A 485 5.59 21.90 18.30
CA TYR A 485 4.58 20.82 18.28
C TYR A 485 5.12 19.53 17.66
N PHE A 486 5.80 19.63 16.52
CA PHE A 486 6.36 18.49 15.79
C PHE A 486 7.55 17.87 16.54
N CYS A 487 8.36 18.66 17.26
CA CYS A 487 9.39 18.14 18.17
C CYS A 487 8.81 17.58 19.49
N GLU A 488 7.64 18.00 19.94
CA GLU A 488 6.97 17.44 21.11
C GLU A 488 6.26 16.11 20.76
N LYS A 489 5.51 16.09 19.65
CA LYS A 489 4.81 14.92 19.11
C LYS A 489 5.76 13.89 18.49
N TYR A 490 6.80 14.31 17.77
CA TYR A 490 7.71 13.42 17.04
C TYR A 490 9.20 13.58 17.39
N GLY A 491 9.66 14.56 18.18
CA GLY A 491 11.10 14.77 18.42
C GLY A 491 11.81 13.61 19.13
N ASN A 492 11.13 12.93 20.06
CA ASN A 492 11.63 11.70 20.69
C ASN A 492 11.80 10.53 19.70
N LEU A 493 11.08 10.57 18.58
CA LEU A 493 11.21 9.66 17.46
C LEU A 493 12.36 10.17 16.56
N LEU A 494 12.22 11.37 15.98
CA LEU A 494 13.17 12.00 15.04
C LEU A 494 14.62 12.00 15.53
N ASN A 495 14.86 12.35 16.80
CA ASN A 495 16.19 12.38 17.40
C ASN A 495 16.84 10.98 17.45
N LYS A 496 16.05 9.91 17.60
CA LYS A 496 16.55 8.52 17.50
C LYS A 496 16.87 8.11 16.07
N LEU A 497 16.27 8.76 15.06
CA LEU A 497 16.48 8.43 13.64
C LEU A 497 17.79 9.01 13.09
N GLY A 498 18.55 9.75 13.92
CA GLY A 498 19.79 10.43 13.53
C GLY A 498 19.59 11.63 12.59
N ILE A 499 18.35 12.07 12.36
CA ILE A 499 18.04 13.16 11.43
C ILE A 499 17.82 14.45 12.23
N ASN A 500 18.59 15.49 11.92
CA ASN A 500 18.25 16.85 12.34
C ASN A 500 17.10 17.40 11.47
N TYR A 501 15.92 16.78 11.64
CA TYR A 501 14.70 17.07 10.88
C TYR A 501 14.19 18.49 11.16
N LYS A 502 14.55 19.03 12.33
CA LYS A 502 14.32 20.42 12.73
C LYS A 502 15.05 21.39 11.79
N ASP A 503 16.36 21.22 11.58
CA ASP A 503 17.10 22.05 10.62
C ASP A 503 16.77 21.69 9.16
N PHE A 504 16.36 20.45 8.84
CA PHE A 504 15.82 20.14 7.50
C PHE A 504 14.56 20.95 7.19
N ILE A 505 13.50 20.84 8.01
CA ILE A 505 12.25 21.60 7.80
C ILE A 505 12.54 23.10 7.78
N LYS A 506 13.33 23.60 8.73
CA LYS A 506 13.74 25.00 8.78
C LYS A 506 14.43 25.43 7.48
N ASN A 507 15.42 24.71 6.99
CA ASN A 507 16.19 25.13 5.81
C ASN A 507 15.40 24.94 4.49
N TYR A 508 14.63 23.85 4.35
CA TYR A 508 13.78 23.62 3.17
C TYR A 508 12.68 24.69 3.09
N ILE A 509 11.89 24.86 4.15
CA ILE A 509 10.78 25.81 4.18
C ILE A 509 11.25 27.27 4.15
N LEU A 510 12.39 27.60 4.76
CA LEU A 510 13.00 28.94 4.63
C LEU A 510 13.66 29.17 3.26
N SER A 511 13.71 28.19 2.34
CA SER A 511 14.19 28.40 0.97
C SER A 511 13.08 28.78 -0.02
N GLU A 512 11.82 28.37 0.20
CA GLU A 512 10.67 28.68 -0.67
C GLU A 512 9.68 29.66 -0.01
N LYS A 513 10.21 30.80 0.45
CA LYS A 513 9.67 31.58 1.58
C LYS A 513 8.23 32.05 1.51
N GLU A 514 7.67 32.43 0.35
CA GLU A 514 6.38 33.13 0.29
C GLU A 514 5.29 32.43 -0.52
N GLU A 515 5.58 31.81 -1.66
CA GLU A 515 4.50 31.22 -2.46
C GLU A 515 3.87 30.00 -1.78
N ASN A 516 4.68 29.15 -1.13
CA ASN A 516 4.16 28.04 -0.34
C ASN A 516 3.38 28.50 0.90
N LYS A 517 3.72 29.66 1.50
CA LYS A 517 2.87 30.27 2.55
C LYS A 517 1.52 30.71 1.99
N LYS A 518 1.50 31.34 0.81
CA LYS A 518 0.25 31.75 0.14
C LYS A 518 -0.62 30.54 -0.18
N ARG A 519 -0.04 29.47 -0.75
CA ARG A 519 -0.72 28.20 -1.05
C ARG A 519 -1.28 27.53 0.23
N ILE A 520 -0.53 27.50 1.32
CA ILE A 520 -1.02 27.00 2.63
C ILE A 520 -2.15 27.87 3.19
N LYS A 521 -2.03 29.20 3.11
CA LYS A 521 -3.09 30.14 3.52
C LYS A 521 -4.37 29.93 2.73
N GLU A 522 -4.26 29.75 1.41
CA GLU A 522 -5.39 29.48 0.51
C GLU A 522 -6.10 28.16 0.85
N ILE A 523 -5.36 27.09 1.19
CA ILE A 523 -5.95 25.83 1.69
C ILE A 523 -6.71 26.08 3.01
N LEU A 524 -6.13 26.84 3.95
CA LEU A 524 -6.78 27.17 5.23
C LEU A 524 -8.01 28.07 5.06
N GLU A 525 -8.03 28.95 4.05
CA GLU A 525 -9.20 29.74 3.65
C GLU A 525 -10.30 28.88 3.01
N ILE A 526 -9.95 27.81 2.30
CA ILE A 526 -10.93 26.83 1.82
C ILE A 526 -11.54 26.06 3.00
N PHE A 527 -10.72 25.67 3.99
CA PHE A 527 -11.16 24.95 5.18
C PHE A 527 -11.98 25.78 6.19
N THR A 528 -11.88 27.12 6.16
CA THR A 528 -12.55 27.99 7.14
C THR A 528 -13.87 28.61 6.66
N LYS A 529 -14.12 28.62 5.34
CA LYS A 529 -15.46 28.82 4.74
C LYS A 529 -16.50 27.85 5.30
#